data_AF-D9PKI4-F1
#
_entry.id   AF-D9PKI4-F1
#
_cell.length_a   1.000
_cell.length_b   1.000
_cell.length_c   1.000
_cell.angle_alpha   90.00
_cell.angle_beta   90.00
_cell.angle_gamma   90.00
#
_symmetry.space_group_name_H-M   'P 1'
#
loop_
_entity.id
_entity.type
_entity.pdbx_description
1 polymer ?
#
loop_
_entity_poly.entity_id
_entity_poly.type
_entity_poly.pdbx_seq_one_letter_code
_entity_poly.pdbx_strand_id
1 'polypeptide(L)'
;MVDRTEHDARGRLHLDVLLPAADNAGLEKIGGPGREYWVHGANFANDVDPAQRRRTTVETGDWRIELSPRRAAAEDLFLTVMQTTDRTAPARLPVTRLDTADRTGCVIAGPATTWIVLLRRDGVRSAAPVTVALPAGPECRVLVTDLSPGRWTAQRAGAAAAVTL
;
A
#
# COMPACT_ATOMS: atom_id res chain seq x y z
N MET A 1 11.81 1.28 -2.67
CA MET A 1 11.92 0.37 -3.85
C MET A 1 12.73 -0.82 -3.44
N VAL A 2 12.33 -2.02 -3.86
CA VAL A 2 13.02 -3.29 -3.59
C VAL A 2 13.11 -4.06 -4.90
N ASP A 3 14.32 -4.45 -5.29
CA ASP A 3 14.58 -5.16 -6.55
C ASP A 3 14.94 -6.62 -6.25
N ARG A 4 14.45 -7.55 -7.07
CA ARG A 4 15.03 -8.89 -7.20
C ARG A 4 16.08 -8.87 -8.31
N THR A 5 17.27 -9.37 -8.00
CA THR A 5 18.44 -9.30 -8.90
C THR A 5 19.15 -10.65 -9.08
N GLU A 6 18.58 -11.71 -8.53
CA GLU A 6 19.15 -13.07 -8.52
C GLU A 6 18.27 -14.02 -9.32
N HIS A 7 18.82 -15.16 -9.73
CA HIS A 7 18.08 -16.24 -10.42
C HIS A 7 17.28 -15.76 -11.65
N ASP A 8 17.87 -14.84 -12.42
CA ASP A 8 17.25 -14.17 -13.57
C ASP A 8 15.94 -13.42 -13.27
N ALA A 9 15.57 -13.28 -11.99
CA ALA A 9 14.41 -12.52 -11.58
C ALA A 9 14.62 -11.03 -11.82
N ARG A 10 13.58 -10.37 -12.32
CA ARG A 10 13.59 -8.94 -12.69
C ARG A 10 12.49 -8.12 -12.02
N GLY A 11 11.79 -8.71 -11.05
CA GLY A 11 10.72 -8.04 -10.33
C GLY A 11 11.23 -6.86 -9.51
N ARG A 12 10.43 -5.81 -9.47
CA ARG A 12 10.63 -4.62 -8.64
C ARG A 12 9.35 -4.32 -7.88
N LEU A 13 9.49 -4.04 -6.59
CA LEU A 13 8.42 -3.56 -5.73
C LEU A 13 8.67 -2.10 -5.37
N HIS A 14 7.72 -1.25 -5.71
CA HIS A 14 7.64 0.11 -5.20
C HIS A 14 6.70 0.16 -4.00
N LEU A 15 7.07 0.98 -3.01
CA LEU A 15 6.35 1.14 -1.76
C LEU A 15 6.16 2.64 -1.53
N ASP A 16 4.92 3.12 -1.55
CA ASP A 16 4.56 4.49 -1.19
C ASP A 16 3.86 4.48 0.18
N VAL A 17 4.55 5.00 1.21
CA VAL A 17 3.99 5.13 2.56
C VAL A 17 3.20 6.44 2.64
N LEU A 18 1.88 6.31 2.82
CA LEU A 18 0.94 7.45 2.92
C LEU A 18 0.53 7.72 4.37
N LEU A 19 0.46 6.66 5.18
CA LEU A 19 0.24 6.72 6.63
C LEU A 19 1.19 5.74 7.36
N PRO A 20 1.78 6.14 8.50
CA PRO A 20 1.73 7.47 9.12
C PRO A 20 2.22 8.58 8.18
N ALA A 21 1.78 9.82 8.40
CA ALA A 21 2.23 10.96 7.58
C ALA A 21 3.76 11.10 7.69
N ALA A 22 4.40 11.74 6.71
CA ALA A 22 5.85 11.80 6.61
C ALA A 22 6.56 12.35 7.86
N ASP A 23 5.92 13.28 8.58
CA ASP A 23 6.41 13.84 9.85
C ASP A 23 6.34 12.85 11.02
N ASN A 24 5.52 11.80 10.91
CA ASN A 24 5.30 10.76 11.91
C ASN A 24 5.76 9.37 11.47
N ALA A 25 6.27 9.18 10.25
CA ALA A 25 6.70 7.88 9.75
C ALA A 25 8.19 7.61 10.07
N GLY A 26 8.45 6.54 10.81
CA GLY A 26 9.75 5.90 10.94
C GLY A 26 9.85 4.73 9.97
N LEU A 27 10.84 4.73 9.08
CA LEU A 27 11.18 3.58 8.25
C LEU A 27 12.58 3.10 8.59
N GLU A 28 12.70 1.83 8.92
CA GLU A 28 13.98 1.17 9.15
C GLU A 28 14.16 -0.02 8.22
N LYS A 29 15.38 -0.23 7.75
CA LYS A 29 15.77 -1.41 6.98
C LYS A 29 16.62 -2.29 7.89
N ILE A 30 16.14 -3.51 8.16
CA ILE A 30 16.82 -4.47 9.03
C ILE A 30 17.11 -5.73 8.23
N GLY A 31 18.33 -6.23 8.32
CA GLY A 31 18.75 -7.41 7.58
C GLY A 31 20.23 -7.41 7.22
N GLY A 32 20.59 -8.33 6.34
CA GLY A 32 21.97 -8.64 5.95
C GLY A 32 22.71 -9.52 6.96
N PRO A 33 23.96 -9.89 6.66
CA PRO A 33 24.81 -10.78 7.48
C PRO A 33 24.70 -10.53 8.99
N GLY A 34 24.13 -11.50 9.71
CA GLY A 34 23.98 -11.47 11.16
C GLY A 34 22.77 -10.70 11.68
N ARG A 35 21.84 -10.27 10.80
CA ARG A 35 20.59 -9.59 11.16
C ARG A 35 19.39 -10.04 10.32
N GLU A 36 19.53 -11.09 9.53
CA GLU A 36 18.47 -11.67 8.69
C GLU A 36 17.26 -12.08 9.52
N TYR A 37 17.51 -12.63 10.71
CA TYR A 37 16.50 -13.09 11.67
C TYR A 37 16.62 -12.32 13.00
N TRP A 38 16.87 -11.02 12.89
CA TRP A 38 17.07 -10.13 14.05
C TRP A 38 15.78 -9.91 14.84
N VAL A 39 15.81 -10.26 16.12
CA VAL A 39 14.75 -10.03 17.10
C VAL A 39 15.35 -9.34 18.32
N HIS A 40 15.09 -8.03 18.46
CA HIS A 40 15.36 -7.21 19.64
C HIS A 40 16.72 -7.44 20.34
N GLY A 41 17.81 -7.50 19.59
CA GLY A 41 19.16 -7.64 20.15
C GLY A 41 19.85 -8.97 19.84
N ALA A 42 19.13 -9.96 19.32
CA ALA A 42 19.68 -11.26 18.96
C ALA A 42 19.32 -11.65 17.52
N ASN A 43 20.25 -12.31 16.82
CA ASN A 43 19.98 -12.93 15.53
C ASN A 43 19.76 -14.44 15.73
N PHE A 44 18.60 -14.94 15.34
CA PHE A 44 18.29 -16.36 15.42
C PHE A 44 18.68 -17.04 14.11
N ALA A 45 20.00 -17.27 13.94
CA ALA A 45 20.56 -17.82 12.72
C ALA A 45 19.89 -19.14 12.32
N ASN A 46 19.45 -19.20 11.07
CA ASN A 46 18.87 -20.37 10.42
C ASN A 46 19.49 -20.52 9.03
N ASP A 47 20.79 -20.77 9.02
CA ASP A 47 21.56 -20.91 7.80
C ASP A 47 21.23 -22.23 7.11
N VAL A 48 20.85 -22.13 5.84
CA VAL A 48 20.68 -23.30 4.98
C VAL A 48 22.01 -23.56 4.29
N ASP A 49 22.42 -24.82 4.23
CA ASP A 49 23.63 -25.25 3.54
C ASP A 49 23.69 -24.61 2.14
N PRO A 50 24.79 -23.91 1.77
CA PRO A 50 24.93 -23.27 0.46
C PRO A 50 24.70 -24.21 -0.74
N ALA A 51 25.09 -25.49 -0.64
CA ALA A 51 24.85 -26.50 -1.66
C ALA A 51 23.36 -26.85 -1.76
N GLN A 52 22.64 -26.85 -0.65
CA GLN A 52 21.19 -27.06 -0.62
C GLN A 52 20.44 -25.82 -1.13
N ARG A 53 20.87 -24.60 -0.77
CA ARG A 53 20.30 -23.34 -1.29
C ARG A 53 20.37 -23.28 -2.81
N ARG A 54 21.48 -23.69 -3.41
CA ARG A 54 21.65 -23.71 -4.89
C ARG A 54 20.77 -24.73 -5.62
N ARG A 55 20.26 -25.75 -4.92
CA ARG A 55 19.48 -26.86 -5.49
C ARG A 55 18.00 -26.81 -5.14
N THR A 56 17.57 -25.80 -4.38
CA THR A 56 16.20 -25.66 -3.88
C THR A 56 15.67 -24.25 -4.18
N THR A 57 14.36 -24.08 -4.10
CA THR A 57 13.68 -22.77 -4.20
C THR A 57 13.49 -22.13 -2.82
N VAL A 58 14.36 -22.44 -1.86
CA VAL A 58 14.23 -21.94 -0.49
C VAL A 58 14.61 -20.47 -0.46
N GLU A 59 13.63 -19.60 -0.21
CA GLU A 59 13.80 -18.16 -0.08
C GLU A 59 13.74 -17.76 1.40
N THR A 60 14.87 -17.78 2.09
CA THR A 60 14.93 -17.48 3.53
C THR A 60 14.68 -16.02 3.88
N GLY A 61 14.91 -15.11 2.92
CA GLY A 61 14.79 -13.67 3.11
C GLY A 61 15.86 -13.08 4.02
N ASP A 62 16.64 -12.13 3.51
CA ASP A 62 17.74 -11.53 4.28
C ASP A 62 17.41 -10.14 4.83
N TRP A 63 16.27 -9.56 4.43
CA TRP A 63 15.93 -8.17 4.68
C TRP A 63 14.44 -7.97 4.93
N ARG A 64 14.12 -7.04 5.84
CA ARG A 64 12.79 -6.49 6.05
C ARG A 64 12.82 -4.97 6.16
N ILE A 65 11.65 -4.36 5.97
CA ILE A 65 11.40 -2.96 6.26
C ILE A 65 10.45 -2.91 7.44
N GLU A 66 10.80 -2.13 8.46
CA GLU A 66 9.91 -1.82 9.58
C GLU A 66 9.37 -0.41 9.40
N LEU A 67 8.04 -0.28 9.44
CA LEU A 67 7.33 0.99 9.40
C LEU A 67 6.68 1.22 10.76
N SER A 68 7.00 2.32 11.42
CA SER A 68 6.49 2.66 12.75
C SER A 68 6.07 4.14 12.86
N PRO A 69 5.15 4.49 13.76
CA PRO A 69 4.90 5.86 14.16
C PRO A 69 6.07 6.40 15.00
N ARG A 70 6.46 7.66 14.80
CA ARG A 70 7.48 8.34 15.62
C ARG A 70 6.91 8.85 16.94
N ARG A 71 5.64 9.24 16.95
CA ARG A 71 4.90 9.70 18.13
C ARG A 71 4.04 8.55 18.64
N ALA A 72 4.14 8.27 19.93
CA ALA A 72 3.28 7.28 20.57
C ALA A 72 1.82 7.74 20.56
N ALA A 73 0.92 6.84 20.17
CA ALA A 73 -0.52 7.03 20.20
C ALA A 73 -1.20 5.73 20.66
N ALA A 74 -2.47 5.84 21.08
CA ALA A 74 -3.30 4.68 21.38
C ALA A 74 -3.80 3.98 20.10
N GLU A 75 -3.87 4.72 19.00
CA GLU A 75 -4.33 4.25 17.70
C GLU A 75 -3.46 4.86 16.60
N ASP A 76 -3.00 4.02 15.68
CA ASP A 76 -2.20 4.41 14.53
C ASP A 76 -2.76 3.74 13.27
N LEU A 77 -2.84 4.52 12.20
CA LEU A 77 -3.24 4.03 10.87
C LEU A 77 -2.01 3.84 9.99
N PHE A 78 -2.03 2.75 9.23
CA PHE A 78 -1.03 2.44 8.23
C PHE A 78 -1.71 2.34 6.86
N LEU A 79 -1.17 3.07 5.89
CA LEU A 79 -1.64 3.04 4.51
C LEU A 79 -0.41 3.06 3.61
N THR A 80 -0.21 1.97 2.91
CA THR A 80 0.93 1.77 2.01
C THR A 80 0.41 1.30 0.67
N VAL A 81 0.84 1.94 -0.41
CA VAL A 81 0.52 1.51 -1.78
C VAL A 81 1.72 0.76 -2.34
N MET A 82 1.47 -0.48 -2.75
CA MET A 82 2.47 -1.37 -3.33
C MET A 82 2.26 -1.47 -4.84
N GLN A 83 3.29 -1.15 -5.62
CA GLN A 83 3.24 -1.29 -7.08
C GLN A 83 4.35 -2.23 -7.53
N THR A 84 3.96 -3.32 -8.19
CA THR A 84 4.90 -4.30 -8.75
C THR A 84 5.14 -4.02 -10.21
N THR A 85 6.40 -3.93 -10.61
CA THR A 85 6.82 -3.67 -11.99
C THR A 85 7.99 -4.60 -12.37
N ASP A 86 8.35 -4.65 -13.65
CA ASP A 86 9.71 -5.04 -14.02
C ASP A 86 10.68 -3.90 -13.63
N ARG A 87 11.94 -4.22 -13.39
CA ARG A 87 13.04 -3.25 -13.21
C ARG A 87 13.24 -2.32 -14.40
N THR A 88 12.87 -2.76 -15.61
CA THR A 88 12.97 -1.95 -16.84
C THR A 88 11.64 -1.33 -17.27
N ALA A 89 10.56 -1.55 -16.53
CA ALA A 89 9.26 -0.96 -16.83
C ALA A 89 9.29 0.57 -16.64
N PRO A 90 8.32 1.32 -17.20
CA PRO A 90 8.11 2.72 -16.86
C PRO A 90 8.03 2.92 -15.34
N ALA A 91 8.31 4.15 -14.89
CA ALA A 91 8.19 4.49 -13.48
C ALA A 91 6.81 4.10 -12.93
N ARG A 92 6.76 3.72 -11.64
CA ARG A 92 5.51 3.48 -10.93
C ARG A 92 4.52 4.63 -11.15
N LEU A 93 3.23 4.33 -11.12
CA LEU A 93 2.20 5.36 -11.22
C LEU A 93 2.28 6.31 -10.01
N PRO A 94 2.10 7.63 -10.20
CA PRO A 94 2.03 8.55 -9.08
C PRO A 94 0.92 8.17 -8.10
N VAL A 95 1.25 8.22 -6.81
CA VAL A 95 0.33 7.95 -5.71
C VAL A 95 0.23 9.19 -4.83
N THR A 96 -0.98 9.62 -4.51
CA THR A 96 -1.23 10.66 -3.52
C THR A 96 -2.25 10.19 -2.49
N ARG A 97 -2.11 10.66 -1.25
CA ARG A 97 -3.10 10.42 -0.20
C ARG A 97 -4.35 11.26 -0.47
N LEU A 98 -5.51 10.66 -0.26
CA LEU A 98 -6.80 11.33 -0.30
C LEU A 98 -7.51 11.14 1.04
N ASP A 99 -7.87 12.25 1.68
CA ASP A 99 -8.62 12.25 2.92
C ASP A 99 -10.00 12.89 2.71
N THR A 100 -11.01 12.31 3.33
CA THR A 100 -12.30 12.96 3.58
C THR A 100 -12.52 13.05 5.10
N ALA A 101 -13.70 13.51 5.52
CA ALA A 101 -14.01 13.66 6.95
C ALA A 101 -13.85 12.36 7.74
N ASP A 102 -14.44 11.25 7.25
CA ASP A 102 -14.45 9.95 7.94
C ASP A 102 -13.53 8.91 7.31
N ARG A 103 -12.91 9.24 6.16
CA ARG A 103 -12.14 8.29 5.35
C ARG A 103 -10.74 8.78 5.04
N THR A 104 -9.90 7.83 4.71
CA THR A 104 -8.58 8.03 4.13
C THR A 104 -8.36 7.01 3.02
N GLY A 105 -7.35 7.22 2.20
CA GLY A 105 -7.13 6.41 1.02
C GLY A 105 -6.12 7.02 0.08
N CYS A 106 -6.21 6.64 -1.18
CA CYS A 106 -5.24 7.07 -2.18
C CYS A 106 -5.86 7.31 -3.55
N VAL A 107 -5.16 8.15 -4.32
CA VAL A 107 -5.32 8.31 -5.76
C VAL A 107 -4.08 7.69 -6.41
N ILE A 108 -4.30 6.79 -7.37
CA ILE A 108 -3.25 6.22 -8.23
C ILE A 108 -3.50 6.75 -9.63
N ALA A 109 -2.63 7.64 -10.11
CA ALA A 109 -2.82 8.33 -11.38
C ALA A 109 -2.18 7.54 -12.53
N GLY A 110 -3.00 6.89 -13.36
CA GLY A 110 -2.57 6.28 -14.62
C GLY A 110 -2.83 7.18 -15.83
N PRO A 111 -2.15 6.92 -16.96
CA PRO A 111 -2.32 7.72 -18.18
C PRO A 111 -3.73 7.60 -18.80
N ALA A 112 -4.37 6.44 -18.66
CA ALA A 112 -5.72 6.18 -19.20
C ALA A 112 -6.80 6.05 -18.12
N THR A 113 -6.41 5.81 -16.87
CA THR A 113 -7.33 5.58 -15.76
C THR A 113 -6.73 6.10 -14.47
N THR A 114 -7.52 6.81 -13.67
CA THR A 114 -7.19 7.16 -12.29
C THR A 114 -7.97 6.25 -11.35
N TRP A 115 -7.28 5.59 -10.44
CA TRP A 115 -7.94 4.79 -9.39
C TRP A 115 -8.04 5.61 -8.11
N ILE A 116 -9.18 5.54 -7.45
CA ILE A 116 -9.42 6.15 -6.15
C ILE A 116 -9.89 5.05 -5.21
N VAL A 117 -9.20 4.86 -4.09
CA VAL A 117 -9.56 3.88 -3.07
C VAL A 117 -9.77 4.61 -1.76
N LEU A 118 -10.91 4.39 -1.09
CA LEU A 118 -11.26 5.01 0.18
C LEU A 118 -11.71 3.96 1.20
N LEU A 119 -11.18 4.10 2.41
CA LEU A 119 -11.46 3.27 3.59
C LEU A 119 -11.80 4.16 4.77
N ARG A 120 -12.67 3.71 5.67
CA ARG A 120 -12.97 4.45 6.89
C ARG A 120 -11.80 4.39 7.85
N ARG A 121 -11.58 5.51 8.54
CA ARG A 121 -10.49 5.64 9.52
C ARG A 121 -10.71 4.75 10.74
N ASP A 122 -11.95 4.53 11.12
CA ASP A 122 -12.33 3.72 12.30
C ASP A 122 -12.55 2.23 11.98
N GLY A 123 -12.47 1.83 10.71
CA GLY A 123 -12.74 0.46 10.28
C GLY A 123 -14.18 -0.03 10.50
N VAL A 124 -15.12 0.87 10.84
CA VAL A 124 -16.52 0.53 11.10
C VAL A 124 -17.36 0.76 9.85
N ARG A 125 -18.21 -0.20 9.48
CA ARG A 125 -19.13 -0.02 8.33
C ARG A 125 -20.14 1.10 8.57
N SER A 126 -20.48 1.84 7.52
CA SER A 126 -21.43 2.94 7.59
C SER A 126 -22.47 2.92 6.46
N ALA A 127 -23.71 3.27 6.79
CA ALA A 127 -24.77 3.54 5.83
C ALA A 127 -24.84 5.04 5.42
N ALA A 128 -23.96 5.87 5.96
CA ALA A 128 -23.93 7.29 5.63
C ALA A 128 -23.48 7.52 4.17
N PRO A 129 -24.01 8.55 3.49
CA PRO A 129 -23.55 8.93 2.17
C PRO A 129 -22.06 9.27 2.15
N VAL A 130 -21.39 8.94 1.03
CA VAL A 130 -19.98 9.27 0.81
C VAL A 130 -19.86 10.22 -0.37
N THR A 131 -19.14 11.32 -0.20
CA THR A 131 -18.81 12.26 -1.28
C THR A 131 -17.33 12.16 -1.61
N VAL A 132 -17.02 12.02 -2.90
CA VAL A 132 -15.65 11.91 -3.41
C VAL A 132 -15.45 12.95 -4.49
N ALA A 133 -14.42 13.80 -4.33
CA ALA A 133 -13.99 14.71 -5.38
C ALA A 133 -13.15 13.93 -6.40
N LEU A 134 -13.59 13.93 -7.66
CA LEU A 134 -12.86 13.29 -8.76
C LEU A 134 -11.89 14.31 -9.38
N PRO A 135 -10.61 13.97 -9.57
CA PRO A 135 -9.70 14.83 -10.30
C PRO A 135 -10.16 14.97 -11.75
N ALA A 136 -9.87 16.11 -12.36
CA ALA A 136 -10.04 16.28 -13.81
C ALA A 136 -9.05 15.38 -14.56
N GLY A 137 -9.44 14.90 -15.75
CA GLY A 137 -8.56 14.13 -16.63
C GLY A 137 -9.17 12.79 -17.06
N PRO A 138 -8.37 11.70 -17.06
CA PRO A 138 -8.80 10.40 -17.58
C PRO A 138 -9.93 9.78 -16.75
N GLU A 139 -10.48 8.66 -17.24
CA GLU A 139 -11.53 7.91 -16.57
C GLU A 139 -11.17 7.60 -15.11
N CYS A 140 -12.10 7.82 -14.17
CA CYS A 140 -11.91 7.52 -12.77
C CYS A 140 -12.59 6.20 -12.39
N ARG A 141 -11.85 5.27 -11.79
CA ARG A 141 -12.39 4.07 -11.13
C ARG A 141 -12.33 4.24 -9.62
N VAL A 142 -13.49 4.21 -8.97
CA VAL A 142 -13.61 4.52 -7.55
C VAL A 142 -14.04 3.27 -6.78
N LEU A 143 -13.25 2.90 -5.77
CA LEU A 143 -13.58 1.87 -4.79
C LEU A 143 -13.77 2.53 -3.42
N VAL A 144 -15.02 2.48 -2.92
CA VAL A 144 -15.36 2.92 -1.56
C VAL A 144 -15.66 1.67 -0.74
N THR A 145 -14.91 1.47 0.33
CA THR A 145 -15.06 0.31 1.24
C THR A 145 -15.80 0.72 2.51
N ASP A 146 -16.00 -0.20 3.46
CA ASP A 146 -16.68 0.07 4.73
C ASP A 146 -18.08 0.69 4.60
N LEU A 147 -18.77 0.35 3.52
CA LEU A 147 -20.18 0.62 3.34
C LEU A 147 -20.98 -0.51 3.98
N SER A 148 -22.09 -0.18 4.64
CA SER A 148 -23.06 -1.18 5.05
C SER A 148 -23.60 -1.91 3.81
N PRO A 149 -23.76 -3.25 3.86
CA PRO A 149 -24.38 -4.00 2.77
C PRO A 149 -25.78 -3.46 2.49
N GLY A 150 -26.10 -3.23 1.22
CA GLY A 150 -27.37 -2.65 0.81
C GLY A 150 -27.31 -2.14 -0.62
N ARG A 151 -28.43 -1.60 -1.07
CA ARG A 151 -28.51 -0.94 -2.37
C ARG A 151 -27.93 0.46 -2.25
N TRP A 152 -26.97 0.78 -3.13
CA TRP A 152 -26.35 2.09 -3.18
C TRP A 152 -26.70 2.79 -4.49
N THR A 153 -26.74 4.12 -4.44
CA THR A 153 -26.95 4.96 -5.62
C THR A 153 -25.76 5.88 -5.77
N ALA A 154 -25.10 5.86 -6.91
CA ALA A 154 -24.04 6.78 -7.28
C ALA A 154 -24.61 7.90 -8.15
N GLN A 155 -24.32 9.15 -7.78
CA GLN A 155 -24.77 10.34 -8.51
C GLN A 155 -23.63 11.36 -8.58
N ARG A 156 -23.41 11.93 -9.76
CA ARG A 156 -22.51 13.07 -9.91
C ARG A 156 -23.20 14.32 -9.39
N ALA A 157 -22.52 15.11 -8.55
CA ALA A 157 -23.07 16.37 -8.04
C ALA A 157 -23.56 17.27 -9.18
N GLY A 158 -24.81 17.74 -9.09
CA GLY A 158 -25.46 18.57 -10.10
C GLY A 158 -26.00 17.82 -11.32
N ALA A 159 -25.80 16.50 -11.43
CA ALA A 159 -26.41 15.70 -12.50
C ALA A 159 -27.76 15.12 -12.06
N ALA A 160 -28.74 15.09 -12.96
CA ALA A 160 -30.05 14.47 -12.69
C ALA A 160 -30.02 12.94 -12.71
N ALA A 161 -29.04 12.36 -13.42
CA ALA A 161 -28.91 10.91 -13.56
C ALA A 161 -28.14 10.30 -12.38
N ALA A 162 -28.64 9.16 -11.90
CA ALA A 162 -27.99 8.36 -10.87
C ALA A 162 -27.99 6.87 -11.29
N VAL A 163 -26.97 6.14 -10.84
CA VAL A 163 -26.76 4.73 -11.16
C VAL A 163 -26.90 3.91 -9.88
N THR A 164 -27.70 2.85 -9.92
CA THR A 164 -27.78 1.88 -8.81
C THR A 164 -26.62 0.90 -8.89
N LEU A 165 -25.94 0.67 -7.77
CA LEU A 165 -24.83 -0.26 -7.60
C LEU A 165 -25.27 -1.54 -6.89
#